data_AF-A0A1Z8QDT7-F1
#
_entry.id   AF-A0A1Z8QDT7-F1
#
_cell.length_a   1.000
_cell.length_b   1.000
_cell.length_c   1.000
_cell.angle_alpha   90.00
_cell.angle_beta   90.00
_cell.angle_gamma   90.00
#
_symmetry.space_group_name_H-M   'P 1'
#
loop_
_entity.id
_entity.type
_entity.pdbx_description
1 polymer ?
#
loop_
_entity_poly.entity_id
_entity_poly.type
_entity_poly.pdbx_seq_one_letter_code
_entity_poly.pdbx_strand_id
1 'polypeptide(L)' 'MDELERIKKLAGLYDNPQQTEDSMGENLSYVGTQKAQYQRKFNIKPGTDEWFKLWFAQPKLTGENPMPKNK' A
#
# COMPACT_ATOMS: atom_id res chain seq x y z
N MET A 1 -8.14 -4.01 -33.77
CA MET A 1 -7.26 -4.61 -32.75
C MET A 1 -5.84 -4.34 -33.19
N ASP A 2 -5.20 -3.35 -32.57
CA ASP A 2 -3.84 -2.91 -32.94
C ASP A 2 -2.84 -4.05 -32.76
N GLU A 3 -1.95 -4.23 -33.73
CA GLU A 3 -0.92 -5.28 -33.68
C GLU A 3 0.01 -5.13 -32.47
N LEU A 4 0.21 -3.89 -32.01
CA LEU A 4 0.93 -3.57 -30.77
C LEU A 4 0.26 -4.15 -29.52
N GLU A 5 -1.06 -4.14 -29.44
CA GLU A 5 -1.81 -4.77 -28.32
C GLU A 5 -1.58 -6.28 -28.28
N ARG A 6 -1.61 -6.91 -29.47
CA ARG A 6 -1.41 -8.35 -29.61
C ARG A 6 0.00 -8.77 -29.18
N ILE A 7 1.02 -8.01 -29.57
CA ILE A 7 2.41 -8.28 -29.19
C ILE A 7 2.58 -8.16 -27.66
N LYS A 8 2.03 -7.11 -27.03
CA LYS A 8 2.09 -6.93 -25.57
C LYS A 8 1.45 -8.09 -24.81
N LYS A 9 0.32 -8.61 -25.30
CA LYS A 9 -0.35 -9.78 -24.70
C LYS A 9 0.47 -11.06 -24.83
N LEU A 10 1.03 -11.33 -26.02
CA LEU A 10 1.87 -12.51 -26.26
C LEU A 10 3.17 -12.50 -25.45
N ALA A 11 3.71 -11.31 -25.18
CA ALA A 11 4.88 -11.13 -24.31
C ALA A 11 4.56 -11.31 -22.82
N GLY A 12 3.31 -11.56 -22.44
CA GLY A 12 2.88 -11.73 -21.04
C GLY A 12 2.92 -10.43 -20.24
N LEU A 13 2.86 -9.27 -20.91
CA LEU A 13 2.91 -7.97 -20.23
C LEU A 13 1.63 -7.71 -19.42
N TYR A 14 0.48 -8.20 -19.90
CA TYR A 14 -0.83 -8.13 -19.22
C TYR A 14 -1.71 -9.33 -19.62
N ASP A 15 -2.43 -9.95 -18.68
CA ASP A 15 -3.43 -10.99 -18.98
C ASP A 15 -4.78 -10.40 -19.43
N ASN A 16 -5.05 -9.16 -19.04
CA ASN A 16 -6.21 -8.38 -19.43
C ASN A 16 -5.78 -6.91 -19.58
N PRO A 17 -5.93 -6.27 -20.74
CA PRO A 17 -5.50 -4.88 -20.98
C PRO A 17 -6.24 -3.85 -20.09
N GLN A 18 -7.30 -4.28 -19.41
CA GLN A 18 -8.07 -3.48 -18.44
C GLN A 18 -7.75 -3.78 -16.97
N GLN A 19 -6.82 -4.71 -16.69
CA GLN A 19 -6.36 -5.06 -15.33
C GLN A 19 -4.99 -4.48 -15.02
N THR A 20 -4.64 -3.34 -15.61
CA THR A 20 -3.42 -2.61 -15.26
C THR A 20 -3.50 -1.95 -13.88
N GLU A 21 -4.65 -1.93 -13.20
CA GLU A 21 -4.80 -1.15 -11.96
C GLU A 21 -4.72 -1.96 -10.66
N ASP A 22 -4.87 -3.29 -10.66
CA ASP A 22 -4.97 -4.05 -9.39
C ASP A 22 -3.89 -5.12 -9.16
N SER A 23 -2.94 -5.27 -10.08
CA SER A 23 -1.84 -6.23 -9.91
C SER A 23 -0.67 -5.59 -9.16
N MET A 24 -0.73 -5.62 -7.83
CA MET A 24 0.43 -5.61 -6.91
C MET A 24 1.23 -4.30 -6.70
N GLY A 25 0.88 -3.17 -7.31
CA GLY A 25 1.66 -1.92 -7.20
C GLY A 25 1.01 -0.77 -6.42
N GLU A 26 -0.31 -0.67 -6.45
CA GLU A 26 -1.02 0.54 -6.05
C GLU A 26 -1.79 0.30 -4.75
N ASN A 27 -1.15 0.52 -3.60
CA ASN A 27 -1.77 0.87 -2.30
C ASN A 27 -0.71 0.85 -1.17
N LEU A 28 0.36 0.04 -1.31
CA LEU A 28 1.47 0.00 -0.34
C LEU A 28 2.16 1.37 -0.23
N SER A 29 2.40 2.03 -1.37
CA SER A 29 3.03 3.35 -1.42
C SER A 29 2.19 4.43 -0.71
N TYR A 30 0.88 4.45 -0.95
CA TYR A 30 -0.02 5.42 -0.33
C TYR A 30 -0.15 5.19 1.19
N VAL A 31 -0.41 3.94 1.61
CA VAL A 31 -0.53 3.60 3.03
C VAL A 31 0.79 3.82 3.78
N GLY A 32 1.92 3.45 3.17
CA GLY A 32 3.26 3.69 3.75
C GLY A 32 3.56 5.19 3.90
N THR A 33 3.17 6.00 2.90
CA THR A 33 3.31 7.46 2.95
C THR A 33 2.50 8.06 4.10
N GLN A 34 1.24 7.65 4.26
CA GLN A 34 0.38 8.13 5.36
C GLN A 34 0.94 7.75 6.74
N LYS A 35 1.41 6.50 6.90
CA LYS A 35 2.08 6.05 8.13
C LYS A 35 3.34 6.88 8.43
N ALA A 36 4.17 7.16 7.42
CA ALA A 36 5.36 7.97 7.60
C ALA A 36 5.04 9.43 7.96
N GLN A 37 3.97 10.02 7.42
CA GLN A 37 3.52 11.35 7.83
C GLN A 37 3.02 11.36 9.28
N TYR A 38 2.22 10.35 9.67
CA TYR A 38 1.75 10.19 11.04
C TYR A 38 2.91 10.00 12.03
N GLN A 39 3.90 9.18 11.68
CA GLN A 39 5.11 8.99 12.48
C GLN A 39 5.83 10.32 12.78
N ARG A 40 5.99 11.17 11.76
CA ARG A 40 6.63 12.49 11.90
C ARG A 40 5.77 13.44 12.74
N LYS A 41 4.46 13.49 12.50
CA LYS A 41 3.53 14.38 13.20
C LYS A 41 3.48 14.13 14.70
N PHE A 42 3.55 12.87 15.11
CA PHE A 42 3.45 12.46 16.52
C PHE A 42 4.80 12.12 17.16
N ASN A 43 5.91 12.45 16.49
CA ASN A 43 7.29 12.19 16.94
C ASN A 43 7.51 10.74 17.41
N ILE A 44 6.93 9.78 16.69
CA ILE A 44 7.00 8.36 17.01
C ILE A 44 8.40 7.85 16.64
N LYS A 45 9.14 7.39 17.65
CA LYS A 45 10.52 6.90 17.49
C LYS A 45 10.53 5.46 16.99
N PRO A 46 11.40 5.11 16.03
CA PRO A 46 11.60 3.71 15.63
C PRO A 46 11.92 2.83 16.85
N GLY A 47 11.33 1.65 16.90
CA GLY A 47 11.54 0.69 18.00
C GLY A 47 10.68 0.90 19.24
N THR A 48 9.80 1.91 19.29
CA THR A 48 8.77 1.98 20.34
C THR A 48 7.57 1.10 20.01
N ASP A 49 6.78 0.76 21.03
CA ASP A 49 5.53 0.00 20.85
C ASP A 49 4.54 0.73 19.91
N GLU A 50 4.45 2.06 20.02
CA GLU A 50 3.64 2.88 19.10
C GLU A 50 4.12 2.81 17.66
N TRP A 51 5.44 2.75 17.43
CA TRP A 51 5.99 2.57 16.09
C TRP A 51 5.66 1.20 15.51
N PHE A 52 5.79 0.15 16.33
CA PHE A 52 5.48 -1.21 15.90
C PHE A 52 4.00 -1.34 15.53
N LYS A 53 3.10 -0.82 16.36
CA LYS A 53 1.65 -0.79 16.08
C LYS A 53 1.33 0.00 14.82
N LEU A 54 1.96 1.14 14.59
CA LEU A 54 1.74 1.93 13.37
C LEU A 54 2.10 1.15 12.10
N TRP A 55 3.25 0.47 12.09
CA TRP A 55 3.77 -0.19 10.90
C TRP A 55 3.20 -1.60 10.68
N PHE A 56 3.01 -2.36 11.75
CA PHE A 56 2.72 -3.81 11.69
C PHE A 56 1.34 -4.21 12.24
N ALA A 57 0.48 -3.27 12.66
CA ALA A 57 -0.89 -3.65 13.02
C ALA A 57 -1.64 -4.22 11.82
N GLN A 58 -2.50 -5.20 12.12
CA GLN A 58 -3.33 -5.90 11.15
C GLN A 58 -4.80 -5.54 11.40
N PRO A 59 -5.26 -4.32 11.06
CA PRO A 59 -6.60 -3.81 11.41
C PRO A 59 -7.74 -4.73 10.95
N LYS A 60 -7.56 -5.44 9.83
CA LYS A 60 -8.57 -6.38 9.31
C LYS A 60 -8.68 -7.69 10.11
N LEU A 61 -7.66 -8.03 10.89
CA LEU A 61 -7.60 -9.28 11.65
C LEU A 61 -7.73 -9.04 13.16
N THR A 62 -7.10 -7.99 13.67
CA THR A 62 -7.09 -7.66 15.11
C THR A 62 -8.09 -6.57 15.49
N GLY A 63 -8.65 -5.85 14.52
CA GLY A 63 -9.50 -4.68 14.77
C GLY A 63 -8.74 -3.47 15.34
N GLU A 64 -7.42 -3.55 15.46
CA GLU A 64 -6.59 -2.48 16.02
C GLU A 64 -6.48 -1.31 15.05
N ASN A 65 -6.57 -0.09 15.57
CA ASN A 65 -6.33 1.11 14.77
C ASN A 65 -4.83 1.49 14.83
N PRO A 66 -4.06 1.39 13.72
CA PRO A 66 -2.65 1.79 13.69
C PRO A 66 -2.42 3.30 13.87
N MET A 67 -3.46 4.13 13.67
CA MET A 67 -3.39 5.58 13.78
C MET A 67 -4.50 6.10 14.71
N PRO A 68 -4.41 5.83 16.03
CA PRO A 68 -5.47 6.15 16.99
C PRO A 68 -5.55 7.65 17.34
N LYS A 69 -4.48 8.42 17.15
CA LYS A 69 -4.44 9.85 17.45
C LYS A 69 -4.97 10.64 16.24
N ASN A 70 -6.28 10.85 16.19
CA ASN A 70 -6.86 11.84 15.28
C ASN A 70 -6.69 13.25 15.84
N LYS A 71 -6.62 14.23 14.92
CA LYS A 71 -6.49 15.66 15.23
C LYS A 71 -7.74 16.17 15.93
#